data_AF-A0A841KX13-F1
#
_entry.id   AF-A0A841KX13-F1
#
_cell.length_a   1.000
_cell.length_b   1.000
_cell.length_c   1.000
_cell.angle_alpha   90.00
_cell.angle_beta   90.00
_cell.angle_gamma   90.00
#
_symmetry.space_group_name_H-M   'P 1'
#
loop_
_entity.id
_entity.type
_entity.pdbx_description
1 polymer ?
#
loop_
_entity_poly.entity_id
_entity_poly.type
_entity_poly.pdbx_seq_one_letter_code
_entity_poly.pdbx_strand_id
1 'polypeptide(L)'
;MDDNTIVCRCSDLTVKEVRALIAQGFTTFDELKRISRIGMGPCQGRTCTQLVLRELLIATGKPIAALKPGTYRPPVKGIKLGAICECAAGGGVHD
;
A
#
# COMPACT_ATOMS: atom_id res chain seq x y z
N MET A 1 -6.65 -10.20 13.86
CA MET A 1 -5.47 -10.88 13.30
C MET A 1 -4.50 -11.10 14.44
N ASP A 2 -3.72 -12.18 14.38
CA ASP A 2 -2.63 -12.43 15.32
C ASP A 2 -1.52 -11.38 15.13
N ASP A 3 -0.83 -11.04 16.21
CA ASP A 3 0.17 -9.96 16.24
C ASP A 3 1.37 -10.23 15.32
N ASN A 4 1.77 -11.50 15.14
CA ASN A 4 2.89 -11.89 14.27
C ASN A 4 2.48 -12.05 12.80
N THR A 5 1.19 -11.87 12.47
CA THR A 5 0.72 -11.97 11.09
C THR A 5 1.35 -10.86 10.24
N ILE A 6 1.94 -11.22 9.10
CA ILE A 6 2.48 -10.26 8.14
C ILE A 6 1.33 -9.53 7.42
N VAL A 7 1.25 -8.22 7.62
CA VAL A 7 0.32 -7.32 6.93
C VAL A 7 0.89 -6.92 5.56
N CYS A 8 2.18 -6.60 5.49
CA CYS A 8 2.85 -6.20 4.24
C CYS A 8 4.08 -7.05 3.95
N ARG A 9 3.94 -7.98 3.01
CA ARG A 9 5.03 -8.87 2.55
C ARG A 9 6.18 -8.16 1.85
N CYS A 10 5.99 -6.94 1.36
CA CYS A 10 7.05 -6.20 0.67
C CYS A 10 7.90 -5.35 1.61
N SER A 11 7.39 -5.08 2.81
CA SER A 11 8.06 -4.26 3.81
C SER A 11 8.33 -5.05 5.10
N ASP A 12 8.03 -6.35 5.08
CA ASP A 12 8.11 -7.28 6.21
C ASP A 12 7.44 -6.76 7.50
N LEU A 13 6.27 -6.13 7.35
CA LEU A 13 5.53 -5.55 8.47
C LEU A 13 4.47 -6.50 9.01
N THR A 14 4.49 -6.67 10.33
CA THR A 14 3.51 -7.43 11.12
C THR A 14 2.32 -6.56 11.57
N VAL A 15 1.25 -7.21 12.04
CA VAL A 15 0.10 -6.53 12.65
C VAL A 15 0.52 -5.74 13.88
N LYS A 16 1.39 -6.33 14.72
CA LYS A 16 1.92 -5.69 15.91
C LYS A 16 2.61 -4.37 15.61
N GLU A 17 3.45 -4.34 14.59
CA GLU A 17 4.18 -3.13 14.19
C GLU A 17 3.25 -2.05 13.63
N VAL A 18 2.25 -2.44 12.82
CA VAL A 18 1.24 -1.50 12.33
C VAL A 18 0.46 -0.89 13.49
N ARG A 19 0.03 -1.69 14.47
CA ARG A 19 -0.66 -1.20 15.67
C ARG A 19 0.23 -0.29 16.51
N ALA A 20 1.51 -0.62 16.65
CA ALA A 20 2.47 0.21 17.37
C ALA A 20 2.63 1.59 16.71
N LEU A 21 2.67 1.65 15.38
CA LEU A 21 2.69 2.92 14.63
C LEU A 21 1.40 3.71 14.82
N ILE A 22 0.23 3.05 14.79
CA ILE A 22 -1.04 3.74 15.03
C ILE A 22 -1.10 4.30 16.46
N ALA A 23 -0.60 3.55 17.45
CA ALA A 23 -0.51 4.00 18.83
C ALA A 23 0.44 5.19 19.03
N GLN A 24 1.43 5.36 18.14
CA GLN A 24 2.29 6.55 18.09
C GLN A 24 1.60 7.79 17.47
N GLY A 25 0.38 7.65 16.96
CA GLY A 25 -0.42 8.75 16.41
C GLY A 25 -0.52 8.77 14.88
N PHE A 26 0.09 7.84 14.16
CA PHE A 26 -0.05 7.72 12.71
C PHE A 26 -1.41 7.09 12.36
N THR A 27 -2.43 7.93 12.16
CA THR A 27 -3.85 7.50 12.07
C THR A 27 -4.43 7.56 10.66
N THR A 28 -3.59 7.79 9.66
CA THR A 28 -3.96 7.72 8.24
C THR A 28 -3.10 6.73 7.47
N PHE A 29 -3.65 6.20 6.37
CA PHE A 29 -2.89 5.27 5.52
C PHE A 29 -1.63 5.94 4.93
N ASP A 30 -1.72 7.22 4.54
CA ASP A 30 -0.58 7.93 3.95
C ASP A 30 0.54 8.21 4.97
N GLU A 31 0.21 8.45 6.24
CA GLU A 31 1.22 8.54 7.31
C GLU A 31 1.92 7.20 7.51
N LEU A 32 1.16 6.11 7.64
CA LEU A 32 1.71 4.76 7.77
C LEU A 32 2.58 4.40 6.56
N LYS A 33 2.13 4.72 5.35
CA LYS A 33 2.89 4.56 4.10
C LYS A 33 4.22 5.30 4.14
N ARG A 34 4.24 6.56 4.59
CA ARG A 34 5.47 7.38 4.63
C ARG A 34 6.48 6.85 5.62
N ILE A 35 6.04 6.43 6.81
CA ILE A 35 6.95 5.99 7.87
C ILE A 35 7.43 4.54 7.71
N SER A 36 6.57 3.66 7.19
CA SER A 36 6.83 2.20 7.15
C SER A 36 7.00 1.64 5.74
N ARG A 37 6.82 2.46 4.70
CA ARG A 37 6.80 2.06 3.29
C ARG A 37 5.69 1.06 2.93
N ILE A 38 4.67 0.90 3.78
CA ILE A 38 3.54 0.03 3.47
C ILE A 38 2.84 0.50 2.20
N GLY A 39 2.48 -0.45 1.33
CA GLY A 39 1.87 -0.16 0.03
C GLY A 39 2.82 0.34 -1.05
N MET A 40 4.13 0.52 -0.78
CA MET A 40 5.11 1.01 -1.77
C MET A 40 5.91 -0.09 -2.48
N GLY A 41 5.72 -1.36 -2.11
CA GLY A 41 6.38 -2.49 -2.78
C GLY A 41 5.91 -2.72 -4.22
N PRO A 42 6.47 -3.71 -4.94
CA PRO A 42 6.07 -4.03 -6.32
C PRO A 42 4.58 -4.41 -6.46
N CYS A 43 3.94 -4.84 -5.37
CA CYS A 43 2.50 -5.06 -5.34
C CYS A 43 1.65 -3.78 -5.33
N GLN A 44 2.24 -2.60 -5.06
CA GLN A 44 1.56 -1.30 -5.00
C GLN A 44 0.31 -1.30 -4.10
N GLY A 45 0.40 -1.93 -2.93
CA GLY A 45 -0.68 -1.96 -1.95
C GLY A 45 -1.80 -2.98 -2.23
N ARG A 46 -1.76 -3.73 -3.34
CA ARG A 46 -2.81 -4.69 -3.73
C ARG A 46 -3.21 -5.69 -2.65
N THR A 47 -2.30 -6.04 -1.74
CA THR A 47 -2.57 -7.03 -0.68
C THR A 47 -2.67 -6.44 0.71
N CYS A 48 -1.94 -5.37 1.01
CA CYS A 48 -1.87 -4.81 2.35
C CYS A 48 -2.84 -3.65 2.59
N THR A 49 -3.29 -2.92 1.56
CA THR A 49 -4.10 -1.69 1.74
C THR A 49 -5.37 -1.94 2.57
N GLN A 50 -6.17 -2.94 2.21
CA GLN A 50 -7.41 -3.23 2.95
C GLN A 50 -7.17 -3.73 4.37
N LEU A 51 -6.07 -4.47 4.58
CA LEU A 51 -5.69 -4.97 5.91
C LEU A 51 -5.32 -3.80 6.83
N VAL A 52 -4.57 -2.82 6.33
CA VAL A 52 -4.20 -1.62 7.09
C VAL A 52 -5.42 -0.74 7.38
N LEU A 53 -6.31 -0.55 6.39
CA LEU A 53 -7.54 0.21 6.60
C LEU A 53 -8.43 -0.43 7.67
N ARG A 54 -8.46 -1.77 7.75
CA ARG A 54 -9.15 -2.50 8.82
C ARG A 54 -8.54 -2.22 10.19
N GLU A 55 -7.21 -2.25 10.33
CA GLU A 55 -6.56 -1.94 11.62
C GLU A 55 -6.73 -0.47 12.01
N LEU A 56 -6.71 0.46 11.04
CA LEU A 56 -7.04 1.87 11.27
C LEU A 56 -8.49 2.05 11.72
N LEU A 57 -9.45 1.34 11.13
CA LEU A 57 -10.85 1.35 11.57
C LEU A 57 -10.97 0.90 13.02
N ILE A 58 -10.33 -0.22 13.37
CA ILE A 58 -10.37 -0.77 14.74
C ILE A 58 -9.76 0.21 15.73
N ALA A 59 -8.62 0.81 15.40
CA ALA A 59 -7.90 1.69 16.31
C ALA A 59 -8.52 3.09 16.45
N THR A 60 -9.12 3.63 15.38
CA THR A 60 -9.66 5.01 15.36
C THR A 60 -11.17 5.08 15.55
N GLY A 61 -11.89 3.96 15.40
CA GLY A 61 -13.36 3.91 15.42
C GLY A 61 -14.02 4.56 14.20
N LYS A 62 -13.25 5.08 13.23
CA LYS A 62 -13.79 5.74 12.04
C LYS A 62 -14.37 4.70 11.07
N PRO A 63 -15.53 4.96 10.46
CA PRO A 63 -16.07 4.07 9.43
C PRO A 63 -15.11 3.97 8.25
N ILE A 64 -15.07 2.83 7.58
CA ILE A 64 -14.09 2.59 6.50
C ILE A 64 -14.24 3.60 5.35
N ALA A 65 -15.46 4.11 5.12
CA ALA A 65 -15.75 5.15 4.13
C ALA A 65 -15.04 6.49 4.42
N ALA A 66 -14.70 6.78 5.68
CA ALA A 66 -13.94 7.96 6.08
C ALA A 66 -12.41 7.76 5.98
N LEU A 67 -11.95 6.51 5.85
CA LEU A 67 -10.53 6.18 5.74
C LEU A 67 -10.12 6.14 4.26
N LYS A 68 -9.19 7.01 3.88
CA LYS A 68 -8.72 7.09 2.50
C LYS A 68 -7.57 6.11 2.27
N PRO A 69 -7.64 5.23 1.25
CA PRO A 69 -6.47 4.49 0.80
C PRO A 69 -5.45 5.45 0.16
N GLY A 70 -4.22 4.97 -0.04
CA GLY A 70 -3.21 5.71 -0.79
C GLY A 70 -3.66 6.01 -2.23
N THR A 71 -3.15 7.10 -2.79
CA THR A 71 -3.49 7.50 -4.17
C THR A 71 -3.05 6.44 -5.19
N TYR A 72 -3.97 6.03 -6.07
CA TYR A 72 -3.65 5.19 -7.22
C TYR A 72 -2.92 6.00 -8.30
N ARG A 73 -1.82 5.46 -8.81
CA ARG A 73 -0.98 6.10 -9.83
C ARG A 73 -0.64 5.09 -10.94
N PRO A 74 -0.66 5.50 -12.22
CA PRO A 74 -0.14 4.66 -13.30
C PRO A 74 1.40 4.57 -13.23
N PRO A 75 2.00 3.47 -13.73
CA PRO A 75 1.36 2.26 -14.25
C PRO A 75 0.88 1.31 -13.14
N VAL A 76 -0.23 0.60 -13.37
CA VAL A 76 -0.86 -0.30 -12.37
C VAL A 76 0.04 -1.50 -12.00
N LYS A 77 0.88 -1.93 -12.94
CA LYS A 77 1.90 -2.97 -12.76
C LYS A 77 3.24 -2.42 -13.22
N GLY A 78 4.33 -2.98 -12.69
CA GLY A 78 5.67 -2.66 -13.20
C GLY A 78 5.77 -3.05 -14.66
N ILE A 79 6.16 -2.10 -15.51
CA ILE A 79 6.46 -2.29 -16.92
C ILE A 79 7.93 -1.98 -17.17
N LYS A 80 8.52 -2.61 -18.18
CA LYS A 80 9.90 -2.32 -18.58
C LYS A 80 9.98 -0.91 -19.15
N LEU A 81 11.06 -0.18 -18.85
CA LEU A 81 11.28 1.14 -19.45
C LEU A 81 11.37 1.08 -20.98
N GLY A 82 11.97 0.01 -21.54
CA GLY A 82 12.02 -0.22 -22.99
C GLY A 82 10.63 -0.22 -23.64
N ALA A 83 9.64 -0.86 -23.01
CA ALA A 83 8.27 -0.88 -23.51
C ALA A 83 7.62 0.52 -23.53
N ILE A 84 8.01 1.42 -22.61
CA ILE A 84 7.56 2.82 -22.63
C ILE A 84 8.22 3.56 -23.80
N CYS A 85 9.52 3.35 -24.02
CA CYS A 85 10.27 3.98 -25.11
C CYS A 85 9.77 3.54 -26.49
N GLU A 86 9.48 2.25 -26.68
CA GLU A 86 8.95 1.69 -27.92
C GLU A 86 7.58 2.27 -28.29
N CYS A 87 6.66 2.36 -27.32
CA CYS A 87 5.37 3.02 -27.51
C CYS A 87 5.52 4.51 -27.88
N ALA A 88 6.47 5.22 -27.27
CA ALA A 88 6.73 6.63 -27.59
C ALA A 88 7.30 6.83 -29.00
N ALA A 89 8.03 5.84 -29.53
CA ALA A 89 8.62 5.87 -30.87
C ALA A 89 7.66 5.41 -32.00
N GLY A 90 6.40 5.06 -31.67
CA GLY A 90 5.39 4.61 -32.63
C GLY A 90 5.48 3.14 -33.04
N GLY A 91 6.35 2.35 -32.39
CA GLY A 91 6.49 0.92 -32.64
C GLY A 91 5.85 0.09 -31.53
N GLY A 92 4.52 -0.07 -31.54
CA GLY A 92 3.84 -0.91 -30.56
C GLY A 92 3.43 -2.26 -31.17
N VAL A 93 4.12 -3.34 -30.81
CA VAL A 93 3.57 -4.70 -30.90
C VAL A 93 2.76 -4.94 -29.62
N HIS A 94 1.48 -5.22 -29.79
CA HIS A 94 0.56 -5.52 -28.70
C HIS A 94 0.60 -7.02 -28.40
N ASP A 95 1.08 -7.40 -27.21
CA ASP A 95 0.85 -8.71 -26.58
C ASP A 95 0.26 -8.48 -25.18
#